data_AF-A0A2V9KDV0-F1
#
_entry.id   AF-A0A2V9KDV0-F1
#
_cell.length_a   1.000
_cell.length_b   1.000
_cell.length_c   1.000
_cell.angle_alpha   90.00
_cell.angle_beta   90.00
_cell.angle_gamma   90.00
#
_symmetry.space_group_name_H-M   'P 1'
#
loop_
_entity.id
_entity.type
_entity.pdbx_description
1 polymer ?
#
loop_
_entity_poly.entity_id
_entity_poly.type
_entity_poly.pdbx_seq_one_letter_code
_entity_poly.pdbx_strand_id
1 'polypeptide(L)'
;VIYLQILLGAWMRHTGSGLAIPDFPLAYGRLVPPLQTRQIVIHFAHRAGAVVVAAFVLWLAGRIALRHRAEPKLARGALLLVAALTLQIFLGAETIWSSRGIVPTTLHVALGAATLAASLALTLTIHRVARRAPAAGPSAAALLRARAEHGP
;
A
#
# COMPACT_ATOMS: atom_id res chain seq x y z
N VAL A 1 -7.22 0.51 0.48
CA VAL A 1 -6.85 0.43 -0.96
C VAL A 1 -6.26 -0.91 -1.37
N ILE A 2 -5.24 -1.45 -0.67
CA ILE A 2 -4.61 -2.75 -1.01
C ILE A 2 -5.63 -3.91 -1.03
N TYR A 3 -6.50 -4.00 -0.02
CA TYR A 3 -7.53 -5.05 0.02
C TYR A 3 -8.47 -5.01 -1.21
N LEU A 4 -8.92 -3.82 -1.61
CA LEU A 4 -9.75 -3.65 -2.80
C LEU A 4 -8.99 -4.06 -4.08
N GLN A 5 -7.69 -3.74 -4.15
CA GLN A 5 -6.85 -4.14 -5.26
C GLN A 5 -6.71 -5.67 -5.38
N ILE A 6 -6.64 -6.38 -4.26
CA ILE A 6 -6.64 -7.85 -4.22
C ILE A 6 -7.97 -8.40 -4.73
N LEU A 7 -9.11 -7.85 -4.28
CA LEU A 7 -10.42 -8.25 -4.77
C LEU A 7 -10.57 -8.02 -6.28
N LEU A 8 -10.06 -6.89 -6.77
CA LEU A 8 -10.06 -6.56 -8.20
C LEU A 8 -9.17 -7.52 -9.00
N GLY A 9 -8.01 -7.89 -8.47
CA GLY A 9 -7.15 -8.92 -9.07
C GLY A 9 -7.81 -10.32 -9.08
N ALA A 10 -8.51 -10.69 -8.00
CA ALA A 10 -9.26 -11.93 -7.94
C ALA A 10 -10.42 -11.96 -8.95
N TRP A 11 -11.15 -10.85 -9.08
CA TRP A 11 -12.19 -10.66 -10.10
C TRP A 11 -11.60 -10.80 -11.51
N MET A 12 -10.48 -10.13 -11.78
CA MET A 12 -9.76 -10.22 -13.06
C MET A 12 -9.39 -11.66 -13.41
N ARG A 13 -8.89 -12.43 -12.44
CA ARG A 13 -8.57 -13.85 -12.63
C ARG A 13 -9.83 -14.69 -12.90
N HIS A 14 -10.88 -14.50 -12.12
CA HIS A 14 -12.11 -15.29 -12.25
C HIS A 14 -12.86 -15.02 -13.57
N THR A 15 -12.74 -13.81 -14.11
CA THR A 15 -13.32 -13.44 -15.42
C THR A 15 -12.42 -13.77 -16.61
N GLY A 16 -11.25 -14.39 -16.40
CA GLY A 16 -10.28 -14.70 -17.45
C GLY A 16 -9.58 -13.46 -18.05
N SER A 17 -9.71 -12.29 -17.42
CA SER A 17 -9.26 -11.00 -17.95
C SER A 17 -7.74 -10.78 -17.85
N GLY A 18 -6.98 -11.70 -17.23
CA GLY A 18 -5.56 -11.49 -16.90
C GLY A 18 -4.58 -11.35 -18.08
N LEU A 19 -5.00 -11.65 -19.31
CA LEU A 19 -4.24 -11.34 -20.54
C LEU A 19 -5.03 -10.47 -21.52
N ALA A 20 -6.10 -9.82 -21.06
CA ALA A 20 -6.92 -8.96 -21.92
C ALA A 20 -6.19 -7.72 -22.44
N ILE A 21 -5.05 -7.38 -21.85
CA ILE A 21 -4.12 -6.35 -22.31
C ILE A 21 -2.75 -7.06 -22.33
N PRO A 22 -2.16 -7.32 -23.51
CA PRO A 22 -0.99 -8.20 -23.63
C PRO A 22 0.35 -7.48 -23.42
N ASP A 23 0.34 -6.16 -23.27
CA ASP A 23 1.52 -5.32 -23.11
C ASP A 23 1.55 -4.59 -21.76
N PHE A 24 2.78 -4.27 -21.33
CA PHE A 24 3.10 -3.50 -20.14
C PHE A 24 4.43 -2.75 -20.42
N PRO A 25 4.60 -1.48 -20.02
CA PRO A 25 3.77 -0.66 -19.13
C PRO A 25 2.64 0.12 -19.80
N LEU A 26 2.53 0.07 -21.13
CA LEU A 26 1.41 0.63 -21.88
C LEU A 26 0.27 -0.39 -22.03
N ALA A 27 -0.83 0.02 -22.65
CA ALA A 27 -1.98 -0.82 -22.96
C ALA A 27 -2.36 -0.59 -24.43
N TYR A 28 -2.00 -1.55 -25.29
CA TYR A 28 -1.99 -1.43 -26.74
C TYR A 28 -1.20 -0.21 -27.24
N GLY A 29 -0.03 0.03 -26.64
CA GLY A 29 0.82 1.19 -26.96
C GLY A 29 0.26 2.54 -26.52
N ARG A 30 -0.82 2.57 -25.72
CA ARG A 30 -1.46 3.80 -25.20
C ARG A 30 -1.49 3.78 -23.67
N LEU A 31 -1.71 4.94 -23.04
CA LEU A 31 -1.92 5.01 -21.58
C LEU A 31 -3.29 4.47 -21.17
N VAL A 32 -4.31 4.71 -22.00
CA VAL A 32 -5.68 4.20 -21.80
C VAL A 32 -6.03 3.31 -23.00
N PRO A 33 -6.39 2.03 -22.79
CA PRO A 33 -6.74 1.13 -23.87
C PRO A 33 -8.13 1.47 -24.45
N PRO A 34 -8.45 0.96 -25.64
CA PRO A 34 -9.83 1.00 -26.14
C PRO A 34 -10.71 0.14 -25.23
N LEU A 35 -11.60 0.78 -24.46
CA LEU A 35 -12.48 0.13 -23.47
C LEU A 35 -13.68 -0.59 -24.13
N GLN A 36 -13.40 -1.41 -25.14
CA GLN A 36 -14.41 -2.04 -26.00
C GLN A 36 -14.98 -3.33 -25.39
N THR A 37 -14.21 -4.02 -24.53
CA THR A 37 -14.64 -5.27 -23.92
C THR A 37 -14.59 -5.18 -22.40
N ARG A 38 -15.49 -5.91 -21.74
CA ARG A 38 -15.52 -6.00 -20.27
C ARG A 38 -14.19 -6.51 -19.71
N GLN A 39 -13.51 -7.43 -20.41
CA GLN A 39 -12.22 -7.96 -19.97
C GLN A 39 -11.11 -6.90 -19.99
N ILE A 40 -11.06 -6.07 -21.04
CA ILE A 40 -10.12 -4.94 -21.11
C ILE A 40 -10.41 -3.95 -19.99
N VAL A 41 -11.69 -3.63 -19.74
CA VAL A 41 -12.08 -2.72 -18.65
C VAL A 41 -11.63 -3.25 -17.29
N ILE A 42 -11.84 -4.54 -17.00
CA ILE A 42 -11.44 -5.17 -15.73
C ILE A 42 -9.92 -5.17 -15.57
N HIS A 43 -9.18 -5.58 -16.60
CA HIS A 43 -7.72 -5.60 -16.55
C HIS A 43 -7.16 -4.19 -16.38
N PHE A 44 -7.69 -3.22 -17.14
CA PHE A 44 -7.28 -1.82 -16.99
C PHE A 44 -7.62 -1.24 -15.61
N ALA A 45 -8.80 -1.56 -15.06
CA ALA A 45 -9.19 -1.17 -13.72
C ALA A 45 -8.21 -1.70 -12.66
N HIS A 46 -7.76 -2.95 -12.80
CA HIS A 46 -6.72 -3.50 -11.92
C HIS A 46 -5.41 -2.69 -12.03
N ARG A 47 -4.98 -2.32 -13.24
CA ARG A 47 -3.77 -1.49 -13.43
C ARG A 47 -3.93 -0.10 -12.84
N ALA A 48 -5.07 0.56 -13.05
CA ALA A 48 -5.37 1.86 -12.46
C ALA A 48 -5.41 1.80 -10.92
N GLY A 49 -6.01 0.75 -10.35
CA GLY A 49 -6.00 0.51 -8.92
C GLY A 49 -4.59 0.30 -8.35
N ALA A 50 -3.68 -0.33 -9.09
CA ALA A 50 -2.27 -0.46 -8.70
C ALA A 50 -1.57 0.91 -8.60
N VAL A 51 -1.86 1.84 -9.53
CA VAL A 51 -1.37 3.22 -9.47
C VAL A 51 -1.89 3.95 -8.23
N VAL A 52 -3.18 3.78 -7.90
CA VAL A 52 -3.76 4.36 -6.67
C VAL A 52 -3.09 3.78 -5.43
N VAL A 53 -2.89 2.47 -5.37
CA VAL A 53 -2.16 1.83 -4.26
C VAL A 53 -0.75 2.41 -4.13
N ALA A 54 -0.03 2.56 -5.25
CA ALA A 54 1.31 3.13 -5.26
C ALA A 54 1.34 4.57 -4.73
N ALA A 55 0.43 5.41 -5.18
CA ALA A 55 0.32 6.79 -4.70
C ALA A 55 0.11 6.85 -3.18
N PHE A 56 -0.81 6.03 -2.64
CA PHE A 56 -1.06 5.98 -1.20
C PHE A 56 0.13 5.44 -0.39
N VAL A 57 0.82 4.41 -0.88
CA VAL A 57 2.01 3.84 -0.21
C VAL A 57 3.15 4.85 -0.19
N LEU A 58 3.43 5.51 -1.32
CA LEU A 58 4.47 6.55 -1.40
C LEU A 58 4.13 7.77 -0.55
N TRP A 59 2.87 8.20 -0.55
CA TRP A 59 2.39 9.26 0.33
C TRP A 59 2.59 8.91 1.81
N LEU A 60 2.22 7.69 2.23
CA LEU A 60 2.40 7.24 3.61
C LEU A 60 3.89 7.16 3.98
N ALA A 61 4.73 6.61 3.10
CA ALA A 61 6.17 6.54 3.30
C ALA A 61 6.79 7.94 3.44
N GLY A 62 6.41 8.89 2.58
CA GLY A 62 6.83 10.28 2.67
C GLY A 62 6.36 10.95 3.97
N ARG A 63 5.11 10.73 4.39
CA ARG A 63 4.58 11.23 5.66
C ARG A 63 5.37 10.71 6.86
N ILE A 64 5.67 9.41 6.90
CA ILE A 64 6.51 8.80 7.95
C ILE A 64 7.92 9.39 7.93
N ALA A 65 8.53 9.51 6.75
CA ALA A 65 9.86 10.06 6.57
C ALA A 65 9.96 11.54 6.95
N LEU A 66 8.88 12.31 6.85
CA LEU A 66 8.85 13.74 7.21
C LEU A 66 8.46 13.99 8.67
N ARG A 67 7.55 13.20 9.24
CA ARG A 67 6.92 13.48 10.55
C ARG A 67 7.36 12.54 11.67
N HIS A 68 7.93 11.38 11.35
CA HIS A 68 8.26 10.34 12.32
C HIS A 68 9.69 9.82 12.17
N ARG A 69 10.65 10.71 11.87
CA ARG A 69 12.07 10.37 11.70
C ARG A 69 12.70 9.69 12.92
N ALA A 70 12.20 10.00 14.12
CA ALA A 70 12.66 9.41 15.38
C ALA A 70 12.16 7.97 15.61
N GLU A 71 11.28 7.44 14.75
CA GLU A 71 10.65 6.13 14.91
C GLU A 71 11.15 5.13 13.85
N PRO A 72 12.32 4.49 14.04
CA PRO A 72 12.94 3.64 13.03
C PRO A 72 12.08 2.43 12.64
N LYS A 73 11.21 1.97 13.53
CA LYS A 73 10.26 0.88 13.24
C LYS A 73 9.25 1.27 12.16
N LEU A 74 8.77 2.52 12.19
CA LEU A 74 7.83 3.03 11.17
C LEU A 74 8.54 3.21 9.83
N ALA A 75 9.76 3.75 9.85
CA ALA A 75 10.56 3.94 8.63
C ALA A 75 10.87 2.59 7.95
N ARG A 76 11.30 1.57 8.71
CA ARG A 76 11.54 0.22 8.18
C ARG A 76 10.27 -0.41 7.61
N GLY A 77 9.15 -0.31 8.32
CA GLY A 77 7.87 -0.84 7.84
C GLY A 77 7.41 -0.16 6.55
N ALA A 78 7.57 1.17 6.44
CA ALA A 78 7.26 1.91 5.22
C ALA A 78 8.17 1.50 4.05
N LEU A 79 9.48 1.36 4.29
CA LEU A 79 10.44 0.92 3.27
C LEU A 79 10.13 -0.50 2.78
N LEU A 80 9.82 -1.42 3.69
CA LEU A 80 9.39 -2.78 3.34
C LEU A 80 8.13 -2.78 2.49
N LEU A 81 7.16 -1.90 2.79
CA LEU A 81 5.94 -1.79 2.02
C LEU A 81 6.18 -1.25 0.61
N VAL A 82 7.08 -0.26 0.46
CA VAL A 82 7.52 0.25 -0.85
C VAL A 82 8.24 -0.84 -1.65
N ALA A 83 9.17 -1.56 -1.01
CA ALA A 83 9.91 -2.65 -1.66
C ALA A 83 8.98 -3.79 -2.12
N ALA A 84 8.04 -4.21 -1.27
CA ALA A 84 7.05 -5.22 -1.61
C ALA A 84 6.16 -4.78 -2.78
N LEU A 85 5.73 -3.51 -2.80
CA LEU A 85 4.96 -2.96 -3.91
C LEU A 85 5.75 -2.93 -5.23
N THR A 86 7.02 -2.51 -5.20
CA THR A 86 7.88 -2.52 -6.40
C THR A 86 7.99 -3.92 -6.98
N LEU A 87 8.23 -4.91 -6.11
CA LEU A 87 8.28 -6.31 -6.52
C LEU A 87 6.91 -6.81 -7.01
N GLN A 88 5.79 -6.33 -6.44
CA GLN A 88 4.44 -6.67 -6.90
C GLN A 88 4.18 -6.18 -8.33
N ILE A 89 4.59 -4.96 -8.66
CA ILE A 89 4.47 -4.40 -10.01
C ILE A 89 5.30 -5.22 -11.00
N PHE A 90 6.53 -5.56 -10.62
CA PHE A 90 7.41 -6.38 -11.45
C PHE A 90 6.81 -7.77 -11.70
N LEU A 91 6.37 -8.48 -10.65
CA LEU A 91 5.73 -9.80 -10.81
C LEU A 91 4.41 -9.73 -11.60
N GLY A 92 3.69 -8.61 -11.51
CA GLY A 92 2.50 -8.36 -12.31
C GLY A 92 2.81 -8.22 -13.80
N ALA A 93 3.87 -7.49 -14.15
CA ALA A 93 4.37 -7.38 -15.52
C ALA A 93 4.89 -8.74 -16.04
N GLU A 94 5.65 -9.45 -15.21
CA GLU A 94 6.17 -10.79 -15.53
C GLU A 94 5.03 -11.78 -15.80
N THR A 95 3.92 -11.67 -15.08
CA THR A 95 2.72 -12.50 -15.33
C THR A 95 2.15 -12.28 -16.73
N ILE A 96 2.26 -11.07 -17.29
CA ILE A 96 1.83 -10.78 -18.66
C ILE A 96 2.83 -11.34 -19.66
N TRP A 97 4.12 -11.03 -19.49
CA TRP A 97 5.19 -11.45 -20.42
C TRP A 97 5.36 -12.96 -20.50
N SER A 98 5.19 -13.66 -19.38
CA SER A 98 5.19 -15.13 -19.32
C SER A 98 3.87 -15.77 -19.74
N SER A 99 2.90 -15.00 -20.26
CA SER A 99 1.58 -15.48 -20.65
C SER A 99 0.84 -16.24 -19.52
N ARG A 100 0.89 -15.69 -18.30
CA ARG A 100 0.41 -16.29 -17.04
C ARG A 100 1.18 -17.52 -16.60
N GLY A 101 2.51 -17.44 -16.61
CA GLY A 101 3.37 -18.45 -16.01
C GLY A 101 2.95 -18.74 -14.56
N ILE A 102 2.91 -20.02 -14.18
CA ILE A 102 2.41 -20.45 -12.87
C ILE A 102 3.22 -19.82 -11.74
N VAL A 103 4.55 -19.81 -11.87
CA VAL A 103 5.48 -19.26 -10.88
C VAL A 103 5.26 -17.76 -10.66
N PRO A 104 5.39 -16.86 -11.67
CA PRO A 104 5.20 -15.42 -11.45
C PRO A 104 3.79 -15.08 -10.97
N THR A 105 2.76 -15.77 -11.50
CA THR A 105 1.37 -15.56 -11.06
C THR A 105 1.18 -15.92 -9.59
N THR A 106 1.74 -17.06 -9.15
CA THR A 106 1.64 -17.52 -7.76
C THR A 106 2.39 -16.60 -6.81
N LEU A 107 3.62 -16.22 -7.19
CA LEU A 107 4.42 -15.26 -6.42
C LEU A 107 3.73 -13.90 -6.32
N HIS A 108 3.12 -13.43 -7.40
CA HIS A 108 2.35 -12.17 -7.41
C HIS A 108 1.18 -12.23 -6.41
N VAL A 109 0.42 -13.32 -6.37
CA VAL A 109 -0.69 -13.46 -5.42
C VAL A 109 -0.18 -13.56 -3.97
N ALA A 110 0.84 -14.37 -3.73
CA ALA A 110 1.42 -14.55 -2.39
C ALA A 110 2.01 -13.24 -1.84
N LEU A 111 2.76 -12.51 -2.68
CA LEU A 111 3.32 -11.21 -2.31
C LEU A 111 2.24 -10.15 -2.13
N GLY A 112 1.14 -10.22 -2.89
CA GLY A 112 -0.04 -9.38 -2.68
C GLY A 112 -0.63 -9.55 -1.27
N ALA A 113 -0.79 -10.80 -0.83
CA ALA A 113 -1.24 -11.11 0.53
C ALA A 113 -0.23 -10.65 1.60
N ALA A 114 1.07 -10.86 1.38
CA ALA A 114 2.12 -10.37 2.26
C ALA A 114 2.14 -8.83 2.37
N THR A 115 1.88 -8.13 1.26
CA THR A 115 1.79 -6.66 1.21
C THR A 115 0.61 -6.16 2.04
N LEU A 116 -0.54 -6.84 1.98
CA LEU A 116 -1.68 -6.54 2.84
C LEU A 116 -1.32 -6.73 4.33
N ALA A 117 -0.71 -7.87 4.68
CA ALA A 117 -0.30 -8.16 6.05
C ALA A 117 0.72 -7.12 6.57
N ALA A 118 1.71 -6.75 5.75
CA ALA A 118 2.69 -5.72 6.09
C ALA A 118 2.02 -4.35 6.31
N SER A 119 1.04 -3.98 5.47
CA SER A 119 0.29 -2.73 5.64
C SER A 119 -0.51 -2.70 6.94
N LEU A 120 -1.11 -3.83 7.33
CA LEU A 120 -1.83 -3.98 8.60
C LEU A 120 -0.86 -3.90 9.78
N ALA A 121 0.27 -4.61 9.72
CA ALA A 121 1.30 -4.56 10.76
C ALA A 121 1.86 -3.15 10.97
N LEU A 122 2.09 -2.41 9.88
CA LEU A 122 2.49 -1.00 9.95
C LEU A 122 1.39 -0.14 10.59
N THR A 123 0.13 -0.33 10.21
CA THR A 123 -1.02 0.37 10.81
C THR A 123 -1.10 0.14 12.33
N LEU A 124 -0.98 -1.12 12.76
CA LEU A 124 -0.95 -1.46 14.19
C LEU A 124 0.26 -0.85 14.91
N THR A 125 1.41 -0.78 14.25
CA THR A 125 2.61 -0.15 14.82
C THR A 125 2.42 1.36 14.98
N ILE A 126 1.81 2.04 13.99
CA ILE A 126 1.45 3.47 14.07
C ILE A 126 0.52 3.70 15.27
N HIS A 127 -0.52 2.90 15.45
CA HIS A 127 -1.43 3.03 16.60
C HIS A 127 -0.75 2.78 17.94
N ARG A 128 0.21 1.84 18.01
CA ARG A 128 0.99 1.60 19.23
C ARG A 128 1.90 2.77 19.57
N VAL A 129 2.57 3.37 18.58
CA VAL A 129 3.42 4.55 18.77
C VAL A 129 2.57 5.75 19.19
N ALA A 130 1.44 5.99 18.51
CA ALA A 130 0.52 7.09 18.84
C ALA A 130 -0.03 7.01 20.28
N ARG A 131 -0.30 5.79 20.78
CA ARG A 131 -0.74 5.58 22.19
C ARG A 131 0.38 5.69 23.23
N ARG A 132 1.64 5.59 22.82
CA ARG A 132 2.82 5.77 23.70
C ARG A 132 3.24 7.21 23.83
N ALA A 133 2.89 8.07 22.87
CA ALA A 133 3.05 9.50 23.02
C ALA A 133 2.28 9.92 24.30
N PRO A 134 2.96 10.47 25.31
CA PRO A 134 2.27 10.87 26.53
C PRO A 134 1.12 11.79 26.14
N ALA A 135 -0.08 11.52 26.67
CA ALA A 135 -1.09 12.57 26.78
C ALA A 135 -0.34 13.78 27.35
N ALA A 136 -0.37 14.91 26.63
CA ALA A 136 0.38 16.12 26.97
C ALA A 136 0.47 16.24 28.50
N GLY A 137 1.70 16.36 29.01
CA GLY A 137 1.99 16.43 30.45
C GLY A 137 1.06 17.40 31.17
N PRO A 138 0.93 17.27 32.50
CA PRO A 138 -0.13 17.89 33.29
C PRO A 138 -0.53 19.24 32.72
N SER A 139 -1.80 19.38 32.32
CA SER A 139 -2.39 20.61 31.79
C SER A 139 -1.77 21.80 32.50
N ALA A 140 -1.55 22.93 31.81
CA ALA A 140 -1.07 24.15 32.45
C ALA A 140 -1.83 24.45 33.78
N ALA A 141 -3.10 24.04 33.88
CA ALA A 141 -3.88 24.05 35.12
C ALA A 141 -3.33 23.19 36.29
N ALA A 142 -2.79 22.00 36.03
CA ALA A 142 -2.18 21.11 37.02
C ALA A 142 -0.78 21.60 37.46
N LEU A 143 0.02 22.18 36.56
CA LEU A 143 1.28 22.85 36.91
C LEU A 143 1.04 24.16 37.69
N LEU A 144 -0.03 24.91 37.35
CA LEU A 144 -0.44 26.10 38.11
C LEU A 144 -1.00 25.75 39.49
N ARG A 145 -1.75 24.63 39.63
CA ARG A 145 -2.19 24.13 40.94
C ARG A 145 -1.03 23.69 41.82
N ALA A 146 -0.07 22.94 41.28
CA ALA A 146 1.11 22.53 42.04
C ALA A 146 1.95 23.73 42.53
N ARG A 147 2.01 24.82 41.73
CA ARG A 147 2.68 26.07 42.11
C ARG A 147 1.90 26.90 43.13
N ALA A 148 0.57 26.78 43.16
CA ALA A 148 -0.28 27.44 44.16
C ALA A 148 -0.28 26.71 45.50
N GLU A 149 -0.09 25.38 45.50
CA GLU A 149 -0.04 24.55 46.72
C GLU A 149 1.31 24.58 47.43
N HIS A 150 2.40 24.98 46.75
CA HIS A 150 3.76 25.07 47.30
C HIS A 150 4.26 26.53 47.37
N GLY A 151 3.39 27.47 47.78
CA GLY A 151 3.76 28.87 47.97
C GLY A 151 4.97 29.07 48.92
N PRO A 152 5.71 30.20 48.78
CA PRO A 152 6.97 30.47 49.47
C PRO A 152 6.86 30.58 50.99
#